data_AF-A0AAW2Z692-F1
#
_entry.id   AF-A0AAW2Z692-F1
#
_cell.length_a   1.000
_cell.length_b   1.000
_cell.length_c   1.000
_cell.angle_alpha   90.00
_cell.angle_beta   90.00
_cell.angle_gamma   90.00
#
_symmetry.space_group_name_H-M   'P 1'
#
loop_
_entity.id
_entity.type
_entity.pdbx_description
1 polymer ?
#
loop_
_entity_poly.entity_id
_entity_poly.type
_entity_poly.pdbx_seq_one_letter_code
_entity_poly.pdbx_strand_id
1 'polypeptide(L)'
;MDGFSTDEAAMDTINLIRYFKNQGGRALLYGFSYGTYLSTRIINISEKKYPDLLDAVILDGVCGGKYCNFTKYDENQEVVALRFIDRCANDAFCSSKLGTCASEVLKNFDKAIKQNNKCTKTFDGLLKSVLVTAMAHSVMRLLIPAFIYRINRCSDDDVIAIPLMMKNALKAKEEDSKSGPVTLPFSQIINFNIGISELQGRFGSVNESKKFSEKCHLCGSQSSIYPYLFSLGFHAYNESKYRGVPVTKIPILLLNGDLDPQTGSEWAENFYYDLKETSPNSQLIKFPNVVHHVLGNSLMEDVVESDDTCGYQIAVQFFENPFTKLDTSCTEKLLGLPFSGYKYTRERITSDLYEGRGGKETKSSSSLARINK
;
A
#
# COMPACT_ATOMS: atom_id res chain seq x y z
N MET A 1 22.53 5.90 -17.31
CA MET A 1 22.00 5.57 -15.96
C MET A 1 22.19 4.08 -15.66
N ASP A 2 23.07 3.42 -16.41
CA ASP A 2 23.07 1.96 -16.55
C ASP A 2 23.66 1.25 -15.33
N GLY A 3 24.34 1.97 -14.44
CA GLY A 3 24.78 1.47 -13.14
C GLY A 3 23.75 1.59 -12.00
N PHE A 4 22.53 2.05 -12.31
CA PHE A 4 21.45 2.24 -11.34
C PHE A 4 20.18 1.47 -11.75
N SER A 5 20.30 0.17 -12.02
CA SER A 5 19.18 -0.74 -12.22
C SER A 5 18.96 -1.69 -11.04
N THR A 6 17.87 -2.46 -11.10
CA THR A 6 17.61 -3.52 -10.12
C THR A 6 18.67 -4.63 -10.20
N ASP A 7 19.31 -4.84 -11.36
CA ASP A 7 20.37 -5.85 -11.50
C ASP A 7 21.63 -5.47 -10.70
N GLU A 8 22.09 -4.23 -10.79
CA GLU A 8 23.25 -3.77 -10.02
C GLU A 8 22.93 -3.78 -8.53
N ALA A 9 21.76 -3.28 -8.12
CA ALA A 9 21.31 -3.33 -6.73
C ALA A 9 21.24 -4.76 -6.20
N ALA A 10 20.79 -5.72 -7.02
CA ALA A 10 20.76 -7.13 -6.65
C ALA A 10 22.17 -7.71 -6.52
N MET A 11 23.08 -7.40 -7.44
CA MET A 11 24.47 -7.85 -7.36
C MET A 11 25.20 -7.30 -6.13
N ASP A 12 24.98 -6.02 -5.79
CA ASP A 12 25.52 -5.40 -4.59
C ASP A 12 25.02 -6.10 -3.32
N THR A 13 23.71 -6.34 -3.26
CA THR A 13 23.09 -7.05 -2.14
C THR A 13 23.61 -8.49 -2.03
N ILE A 14 23.72 -9.21 -3.15
CA ILE A 14 24.30 -10.56 -3.20
C ILE A 14 25.72 -10.57 -2.68
N ASN A 15 26.56 -9.62 -3.08
CA ASN A 15 27.94 -9.53 -2.61
C ASN A 15 28.01 -9.31 -1.10
N LEU A 16 27.12 -8.48 -0.55
CA LEU A 16 27.01 -8.26 0.89
C LEU A 16 26.57 -9.53 1.63
N ILE A 17 25.53 -10.22 1.14
CA ILE A 17 25.05 -11.47 1.72
C ILE A 17 26.16 -12.53 1.71
N ARG A 18 26.89 -12.66 0.59
CA ARG A 18 28.02 -13.58 0.49
C ARG A 18 29.11 -13.26 1.51
N TYR A 19 29.45 -11.98 1.67
CA TYR A 19 30.46 -11.55 2.64
C TYR A 19 30.11 -11.96 4.07
N PHE A 20 28.85 -11.78 4.49
CA PHE A 20 28.41 -12.17 5.83
C PHE A 20 28.18 -13.69 5.97
N LYS A 21 27.61 -14.35 4.96
CA LYS A 21 27.39 -15.81 4.99
C LYS A 21 28.71 -16.59 5.13
N ASN A 22 29.79 -16.08 4.53
CA ASN A 22 31.13 -16.63 4.68
C ASN A 22 31.70 -16.52 6.11
N GLN A 23 31.11 -15.67 6.97
CA GLN A 23 31.46 -15.56 8.39
C GLN A 23 30.64 -16.51 9.28
N GLY A 24 29.71 -17.28 8.68
CA GLY A 24 28.82 -18.20 9.36
C GLY A 24 27.43 -17.62 9.61
N GLY A 25 26.42 -18.49 9.59
CA GLY A 25 25.02 -18.13 9.86
C GLY A 25 24.07 -18.35 8.68
N ARG A 26 22.80 -17.98 8.90
CA ARG A 26 21.74 -18.05 7.89
C ARG A 26 21.62 -16.70 7.18
N ALA A 27 21.35 -16.75 5.87
CA ALA A 27 21.00 -15.62 5.05
C ALA A 27 19.47 -15.57 4.88
N LEU A 28 18.86 -14.69 5.66
CA LEU A 28 17.42 -14.41 5.62
C LEU A 28 17.21 -13.07 4.90
N LEU A 29 16.37 -13.06 3.86
CA LEU A 29 16.10 -11.86 3.09
C LEU A 29 14.67 -11.38 3.36
N TYR A 30 14.51 -10.09 3.67
CA TYR A 30 13.22 -9.43 3.76
C TYR A 30 13.15 -8.33 2.70
N GLY A 31 12.17 -8.44 1.81
CA GLY A 31 11.85 -7.43 0.81
C GLY A 31 10.50 -6.79 1.11
N PHE A 32 10.44 -5.47 1.10
CA PHE A 32 9.22 -4.69 1.27
C PHE A 32 8.95 -3.82 0.04
N SER A 33 7.72 -3.84 -0.50
CA SER A 33 7.32 -3.01 -1.64
C SER A 33 8.21 -3.24 -2.87
N TYR A 34 8.88 -2.21 -3.43
CA TYR A 34 9.93 -2.41 -4.45
C TYR A 34 11.01 -3.41 -4.01
N GLY A 35 11.31 -3.50 -2.71
CA GLY A 35 12.21 -4.50 -2.14
C GLY A 35 11.79 -5.95 -2.45
N THR A 36 10.51 -6.24 -2.68
CA THR A 36 10.08 -7.56 -3.14
C THR A 36 10.53 -7.81 -4.56
N TYR A 37 10.42 -6.81 -5.45
CA TYR A 37 10.88 -6.90 -6.84
C TYR A 37 12.40 -7.12 -6.88
N LEU A 38 13.16 -6.34 -6.10
CA LEU A 38 14.59 -6.55 -5.88
C LEU A 38 14.89 -7.95 -5.32
N SER A 39 14.11 -8.44 -4.37
CA SER A 39 14.31 -9.79 -3.80
C SER A 39 14.12 -10.89 -4.84
N THR A 40 13.11 -10.77 -5.72
CA THR A 40 12.96 -11.71 -6.85
C THR A 40 14.16 -11.67 -7.79
N ARG A 41 14.77 -10.49 -7.97
CA ARG A 41 15.99 -10.34 -8.77
C ARG A 41 17.17 -11.04 -8.13
N ILE A 42 17.35 -10.83 -6.83
CA ILE A 42 18.40 -11.47 -6.04
C ILE A 42 18.30 -12.98 -6.17
N ILE A 43 17.11 -13.56 -5.97
CA ILE A 43 16.87 -15.00 -6.11
C ILE A 43 17.24 -15.50 -7.51
N ASN A 44 16.74 -14.84 -8.56
CA ASN A 44 17.01 -15.24 -9.95
C ASN A 44 18.49 -15.23 -10.34
N ILE A 45 19.27 -14.31 -9.75
CA ILE A 45 20.71 -14.24 -9.97
C ILE A 45 21.43 -15.26 -9.08
N SER A 46 21.07 -15.35 -7.80
CA SER A 46 21.76 -16.21 -6.82
C SER A 46 21.59 -17.69 -7.16
N GLU A 47 20.39 -18.15 -7.51
CA GLU A 47 20.15 -19.56 -7.92
C GLU A 47 21.06 -20.00 -9.07
N LYS A 48 21.42 -19.08 -9.97
CA LYS A 48 22.29 -19.39 -11.12
C LYS A 48 23.78 -19.31 -10.82
N LYS A 49 24.19 -18.40 -9.91
CA LYS A 49 25.61 -18.07 -9.69
C LYS A 49 26.17 -18.52 -8.34
N TYR A 50 25.31 -18.59 -7.34
CA TYR A 50 25.63 -18.83 -5.94
C TYR A 50 24.53 -19.72 -5.32
N PRO A 51 24.48 -21.02 -5.71
CA PRO A 51 23.51 -21.93 -5.15
C PRO A 51 23.62 -21.94 -3.62
N ASP A 52 22.50 -22.15 -2.95
CA ASP A 52 22.38 -22.17 -1.48
C ASP A 52 22.74 -20.86 -0.78
N LEU A 53 22.79 -19.72 -1.49
CA LEU A 53 23.11 -18.43 -0.88
C LEU A 53 22.04 -17.97 0.13
N LEU A 54 20.75 -18.18 -0.17
CA LEU A 54 19.63 -17.73 0.65
C LEU A 54 18.96 -18.92 1.33
N ASP A 55 18.60 -18.77 2.61
CA ASP A 55 17.96 -19.83 3.40
C ASP A 55 16.44 -19.65 3.45
N ALA A 56 15.95 -18.40 3.47
CA ALA A 56 14.53 -18.07 3.40
C ALA A 56 14.32 -16.62 2.95
N VAL A 57 13.17 -16.34 2.31
CA VAL A 57 12.82 -14.99 1.83
C VAL A 57 11.40 -14.60 2.27
N ILE A 58 11.22 -13.38 2.75
CA ILE A 58 9.91 -12.76 2.97
C ILE A 58 9.71 -11.65 1.93
N LEU A 59 8.54 -11.64 1.30
CA LEU A 59 8.06 -10.59 0.40
C LEU A 59 6.81 -9.94 1.02
N ASP A 60 6.94 -8.71 1.50
CA ASP A 60 5.85 -7.93 2.11
C ASP A 60 5.39 -6.79 1.19
N GLY A 61 4.10 -6.80 0.81
CA GLY A 61 3.57 -5.90 -0.21
C GLY A 61 4.10 -6.28 -1.59
N VAL A 62 3.57 -7.36 -2.16
CA VAL A 62 4.21 -8.11 -3.25
C VAL A 62 4.08 -7.37 -4.58
N CYS A 63 5.21 -6.80 -5.01
CA CYS A 63 5.53 -6.35 -6.35
C CYS A 63 6.48 -7.37 -6.99
N GLY A 64 5.94 -8.38 -7.68
CA GLY A 64 6.72 -9.51 -8.20
C GLY A 64 6.73 -9.63 -9.73
N GLY A 65 7.93 -9.68 -10.33
CA GLY A 65 8.13 -10.03 -11.74
C GLY A 65 7.27 -9.22 -12.73
N LYS A 66 6.50 -9.92 -13.57
CA LYS A 66 5.61 -9.32 -14.59
C LYS A 66 4.31 -8.73 -14.03
N TYR A 67 3.96 -9.06 -12.78
CA TYR A 67 2.70 -8.66 -12.15
C TYR A 67 2.77 -7.26 -11.54
N CYS A 68 3.96 -6.83 -11.15
CA CYS A 68 4.18 -5.47 -10.71
C CYS A 68 4.16 -4.52 -11.92
N ASN A 69 3.07 -3.77 -12.04
CA ASN A 69 2.86 -2.88 -13.17
C ASN A 69 2.30 -1.53 -12.73
N PHE A 70 3.16 -0.52 -12.73
CA PHE A 70 2.82 0.82 -12.29
C PHE A 70 2.02 1.62 -13.33
N THR A 71 1.90 1.15 -14.59
CA THR A 71 0.90 1.74 -15.50
C THR A 71 -0.53 1.38 -15.10
N LYS A 72 -0.70 0.35 -14.26
CA LYS A 72 -1.98 -0.09 -13.68
C LYS A 72 -2.17 0.35 -12.22
N TYR A 73 -1.37 1.30 -11.75
CA TYR A 73 -1.41 1.71 -10.36
C TYR A 73 -2.77 2.32 -9.98
N ASP A 74 -3.34 3.18 -10.82
CA ASP A 74 -4.67 3.75 -10.58
C ASP A 74 -5.78 2.69 -10.66
N GLU A 75 -5.63 1.66 -11.51
CA GLU A 75 -6.54 0.52 -11.58
C GLU A 75 -6.54 -0.27 -10.27
N ASN A 76 -5.35 -0.48 -9.69
CA ASN A 76 -5.19 -1.12 -8.39
C ASN A 76 -5.85 -0.31 -7.27
N GLN A 77 -5.64 1.01 -7.25
CA GLN A 77 -6.26 1.91 -6.28
C GLN A 77 -7.79 1.83 -6.36
N GLU A 78 -8.34 1.81 -7.57
CA GLU A 78 -9.79 1.72 -7.78
C GLU A 78 -10.35 0.38 -7.26
N VAL A 79 -9.69 -0.75 -7.53
CA VAL A 79 -10.12 -2.07 -7.03
C VAL A 79 -10.17 -2.08 -5.50
N VAL A 80 -9.13 -1.55 -4.85
CA VAL A 80 -9.05 -1.47 -3.39
C VAL A 80 -10.09 -0.49 -2.83
N ALA A 81 -10.30 0.64 -3.50
CA ALA A 81 -11.32 1.60 -3.11
C ALA A 81 -12.73 1.03 -3.18
N LEU A 82 -13.07 0.32 -4.25
CA LEU A 82 -14.35 -0.37 -4.39
C LEU A 82 -14.54 -1.41 -3.27
N ARG A 83 -13.51 -2.22 -2.98
CA ARG A 83 -13.54 -3.19 -1.88
C ARG A 83 -13.74 -2.52 -0.51
N PHE A 84 -13.12 -1.37 -0.28
CA PHE A 84 -13.27 -0.62 0.97
C PHE A 84 -14.68 -0.03 1.12
N ILE A 85 -15.22 0.57 0.05
CA ILE A 85 -16.59 1.12 0.07
C ILE A 85 -17.63 0.01 0.16
N ASP A 86 -17.38 -1.17 -0.43
CA ASP A 86 -18.24 -2.34 -0.25
C ASP A 86 -18.29 -2.79 1.23
N ARG A 87 -17.16 -2.77 1.95
CA ARG A 87 -17.16 -3.02 3.41
C ARG A 87 -17.96 -1.98 4.18
N CYS A 88 -17.89 -0.70 3.79
CA CYS A 88 -18.75 0.33 4.37
C CYS A 88 -20.23 0.05 4.09
N ALA A 89 -20.58 -0.31 2.86
CA ALA A 89 -21.97 -0.60 2.48
C ALA A 89 -22.56 -1.79 3.25
N ASN A 90 -21.73 -2.73 3.69
CA ASN A 90 -22.11 -3.88 4.52
C ASN A 90 -22.01 -3.63 6.03
N ASP A 91 -21.46 -2.50 6.47
CA ASP A 91 -21.42 -2.10 7.87
C ASP A 91 -22.69 -1.34 8.29
N ALA A 92 -23.27 -1.68 9.44
CA ALA A 92 -24.54 -1.11 9.88
C ALA A 92 -24.46 0.41 10.11
N PHE A 93 -23.35 0.91 10.69
CA PHE A 93 -23.18 2.33 10.92
C PHE A 93 -22.96 3.08 9.60
N CYS A 94 -22.03 2.62 8.76
CA CYS A 94 -21.66 3.30 7.53
C CYS A 94 -22.80 3.29 6.50
N SER A 95 -23.50 2.15 6.35
CA SER A 95 -24.67 2.04 5.49
C SER A 95 -25.84 2.94 5.94
N SER A 96 -25.99 3.19 7.25
CA SER A 96 -26.99 4.16 7.74
C SER A 96 -26.68 5.60 7.31
N LYS A 97 -25.41 5.91 7.02
CA LYS A 97 -24.97 7.24 6.57
C LYS A 97 -24.96 7.36 5.05
N LEU A 98 -24.49 6.32 4.34
CA LEU A 98 -24.21 6.39 2.91
C LEU A 98 -25.14 5.54 2.04
N GLY A 99 -25.90 4.61 2.63
CA GLY A 99 -26.67 3.60 1.92
C GLY A 99 -25.91 2.28 1.76
N THR A 100 -26.62 1.27 1.29
CA THR A 100 -26.14 -0.12 1.18
C THR A 100 -25.57 -0.47 -0.20
N CYS A 101 -25.51 0.47 -1.15
CA CYS A 101 -24.98 0.24 -2.49
C CYS A 101 -23.70 1.03 -2.74
N ALA A 102 -22.55 0.37 -2.69
CA ALA A 102 -21.24 0.99 -2.93
C ALA A 102 -21.16 1.75 -4.27
N SER A 103 -21.73 1.18 -5.34
CA SER A 103 -21.72 1.83 -6.66
C SER A 103 -22.55 3.12 -6.70
N GLU A 104 -23.63 3.21 -5.91
CA GLU A 104 -24.44 4.42 -5.82
C GLU A 104 -23.74 5.51 -5.02
N VAL A 105 -23.10 5.11 -3.90
CA VAL A 105 -22.28 5.98 -3.06
C VAL A 105 -21.21 6.70 -3.90
N LEU A 106 -20.46 5.95 -4.71
CA LEU A 106 -19.38 6.50 -5.53
C LEU A 106 -19.90 7.36 -6.71
N LYS A 107 -21.02 6.97 -7.34
CA LYS A 107 -21.67 7.79 -8.38
C LYS A 107 -22.13 9.14 -7.84
N ASN A 108 -22.72 9.16 -6.64
CA ASN A 108 -23.16 10.40 -6.00
C ASN A 108 -21.97 11.29 -5.63
N PHE A 109 -20.90 10.68 -5.12
CA PHE A 109 -19.65 11.39 -4.84
C PHE A 109 -19.04 12.06 -6.07
N ASP A 110 -18.92 11.34 -7.19
CA ASP A 110 -18.42 11.91 -8.45
C ASP A 110 -19.28 13.07 -8.95
N LYS A 111 -20.60 12.93 -8.83
CA LYS A 111 -21.55 13.99 -9.20
C LYS A 111 -21.33 15.23 -8.34
N ALA A 112 -21.18 15.07 -7.03
CA ALA A 112 -20.95 16.17 -6.09
C ALA A 112 -19.60 16.88 -6.33
N ILE A 113 -18.54 16.15 -6.66
CA ILE A 113 -17.25 16.74 -7.06
C ILE A 113 -17.41 17.58 -8.33
N LYS A 114 -18.05 17.04 -9.37
CA LYS A 114 -18.24 17.73 -10.66
C LYS A 114 -19.07 19.01 -10.56
N GLN A 115 -19.94 19.12 -9.57
CA GLN A 115 -20.73 20.33 -9.32
C GLN A 115 -19.89 21.52 -8.82
N ASN A 116 -18.67 21.28 -8.33
CA ASN A 116 -17.75 22.32 -7.86
C ASN A 116 -18.41 23.33 -6.88
N ASN A 117 -19.13 22.80 -5.89
CA ASN A 117 -19.88 23.57 -4.91
C ASN A 117 -18.99 24.11 -3.77
N LYS A 118 -19.58 24.79 -2.78
CA LYS A 118 -18.84 25.39 -1.64
C LYS A 118 -17.99 24.39 -0.83
N CYS A 119 -18.30 23.09 -0.88
CA CYS A 119 -17.57 22.04 -0.17
C CYS A 119 -16.48 21.37 -1.01
N THR A 120 -16.51 21.50 -2.34
CA THR A 120 -15.52 20.90 -3.25
C THR A 120 -14.59 21.94 -3.88
N LYS A 121 -15.04 23.19 -4.03
CA LYS A 121 -14.30 24.31 -4.64
C LYS A 121 -12.98 24.62 -3.95
N THR A 122 -12.88 24.43 -2.64
CA THR A 122 -11.67 24.71 -1.85
C THR A 122 -10.52 23.73 -2.16
N PHE A 123 -10.80 22.62 -2.84
CA PHE A 123 -9.86 21.50 -3.00
C PHE A 123 -9.55 21.17 -4.45
N ASP A 124 -9.75 22.12 -5.36
CA ASP A 124 -9.63 21.97 -6.82
C ASP A 124 -8.50 21.01 -7.24
N GLY A 125 -8.90 19.83 -7.72
CA GLY A 125 -8.00 18.75 -8.15
C GLY A 125 -7.27 17.95 -7.06
N LEU A 126 -7.18 18.43 -5.82
CA LEU A 126 -6.43 17.80 -4.73
C LEU A 126 -7.20 16.72 -3.97
N LEU A 127 -8.54 16.77 -3.96
CA LEU A 127 -9.38 15.90 -3.15
C LEU A 127 -9.08 14.41 -3.38
N LYS A 128 -9.07 13.94 -4.62
CA LYS A 128 -8.80 12.53 -4.94
C LYS A 128 -7.41 12.10 -4.47
N SER A 129 -6.40 12.96 -4.65
CA SER A 129 -5.03 12.68 -4.19
C SER A 129 -4.93 12.54 -2.66
N VAL A 130 -5.67 13.36 -1.91
CA VAL A 130 -5.75 13.26 -0.45
C VAL A 130 -6.48 12.00 -0.02
N LEU A 131 -7.60 11.64 -0.66
CA LEU A 131 -8.33 10.41 -0.33
C LEU A 131 -7.54 9.14 -0.64
N VAL A 132 -6.77 9.14 -1.73
CA VAL A 132 -5.84 8.04 -2.06
C VAL A 132 -4.71 7.93 -1.04
N THR A 133 -4.14 9.07 -0.63
CA THR A 133 -3.17 9.11 0.47
C THR A 133 -3.78 8.55 1.75
N ALA A 134 -5.01 8.95 2.09
CA ALA A 134 -5.72 8.45 3.26
C ALA A 134 -5.98 6.95 3.15
N MET A 135 -6.33 6.44 1.96
CA MET A 135 -6.58 5.01 1.70
C MET A 135 -5.35 4.15 2.05
N ALA A 136 -4.15 4.65 1.76
CA ALA A 136 -2.90 3.96 2.06
C ALA A 136 -2.55 3.91 3.56
N HIS A 137 -3.25 4.66 4.41
CA HIS A 137 -3.00 4.75 5.84
C HIS A 137 -4.08 3.99 6.63
N SER A 138 -3.65 3.11 7.55
CA SER A 138 -4.51 2.22 8.35
C SER A 138 -5.65 2.93 9.08
N VAL A 139 -5.36 4.07 9.69
CA VAL A 139 -6.31 4.94 10.41
C VAL A 139 -7.04 5.94 9.50
N MET A 140 -6.32 6.70 8.66
CA MET A 140 -6.91 7.84 7.94
C MET A 140 -7.93 7.44 6.86
N ARG A 141 -7.85 6.21 6.31
CA ARG A 141 -8.85 5.71 5.35
C ARG A 141 -10.28 5.72 5.90
N LEU A 142 -10.46 5.65 7.22
CA LEU A 142 -11.78 5.76 7.85
C LEU A 142 -12.43 7.14 7.69
N LEU A 143 -11.65 8.16 7.30
CA LEU A 143 -12.20 9.48 6.95
C LEU A 143 -12.91 9.46 5.59
N ILE A 144 -12.62 8.50 4.72
CA ILE A 144 -13.12 8.49 3.33
C ILE A 144 -14.65 8.45 3.28
N PRO A 145 -15.36 7.56 4.02
CA PRO A 145 -16.81 7.53 3.96
C PRO A 145 -17.44 8.79 4.58
N ALA A 146 -16.82 9.33 5.63
CA ALA A 146 -17.23 10.63 6.18
C ALA A 146 -17.04 11.78 5.18
N PHE A 147 -15.94 11.80 4.42
CA PHE A 147 -15.73 12.77 3.34
C PHE A 147 -16.82 12.69 2.28
N ILE A 148 -17.09 11.47 1.80
CA ILE A 148 -18.14 11.20 0.81
C ILE A 148 -19.49 11.72 1.32
N TYR A 149 -19.84 11.37 2.56
CA TYR A 149 -21.10 11.80 3.19
C TYR A 149 -21.23 13.32 3.22
N ARG A 150 -20.20 14.00 3.72
CA ARG A 150 -20.19 15.46 3.86
C ARG A 150 -20.18 16.20 2.54
N ILE A 151 -19.49 15.67 1.53
CA ILE A 151 -19.47 16.25 0.19
C ILE A 151 -20.84 16.12 -0.48
N ASN A 152 -21.51 15.00 -0.31
CA ASN A 152 -22.87 14.79 -0.84
C ASN A 152 -23.90 15.69 -0.14
N ARG A 153 -23.77 15.89 1.17
CA ARG A 153 -24.66 16.74 1.99
C ARG A 153 -24.41 18.23 1.79
N CYS A 154 -23.14 18.64 1.80
CA CYS A 154 -22.63 20.00 1.70
C CYS A 154 -23.38 21.09 2.51
N SER A 155 -23.53 20.83 3.81
CA SER A 155 -24.04 21.81 4.79
C SER A 155 -23.01 22.88 5.14
N ASP A 156 -23.40 23.91 5.89
CA ASP A 156 -22.44 24.94 6.37
C ASP A 156 -21.39 24.37 7.33
N ASP A 157 -21.74 23.33 8.09
CA ASP A 157 -20.80 22.61 8.96
C ASP A 157 -19.75 21.84 8.14
N ASP A 158 -20.10 21.37 6.94
CA ASP A 158 -19.18 20.63 6.06
C ASP A 158 -18.10 21.52 5.46
N VAL A 159 -18.43 22.79 5.21
CA VAL A 159 -17.46 23.80 4.76
C VAL A 159 -16.34 23.98 5.78
N ILE A 160 -16.60 23.72 7.07
CA ILE A 160 -15.62 23.80 8.16
C ILE A 160 -14.93 22.44 8.39
N ALA A 161 -15.69 21.36 8.44
CA ALA A 161 -15.17 20.04 8.80
C ALA A 161 -14.25 19.43 7.72
N ILE A 162 -14.59 19.57 6.43
CA ILE A 162 -13.83 18.95 5.33
C ILE A 162 -12.36 19.47 5.31
N PRO A 163 -12.08 20.79 5.39
CA PRO A 163 -10.69 21.27 5.49
C PRO A 163 -9.91 20.69 6.68
N LEU A 164 -10.54 20.54 7.85
CA LEU A 164 -9.91 19.97 9.05
C LEU A 164 -9.57 18.49 8.86
N MET A 165 -10.48 17.73 8.25
CA MET A 165 -10.24 16.34 7.90
C MET A 165 -9.06 16.23 6.91
N MET A 166 -9.00 17.09 5.89
CA MET A 166 -7.91 17.08 4.91
C MET A 166 -6.57 17.42 5.53
N LYS A 167 -6.53 18.44 6.40
CA LYS A 167 -5.33 18.80 7.16
C LYS A 167 -4.81 17.62 7.97
N ASN A 168 -5.69 16.89 8.66
CA ASN A 168 -5.30 15.73 9.46
C ASN A 168 -4.81 14.55 8.60
N ALA A 169 -5.48 14.27 7.48
CA ALA A 169 -5.01 13.25 6.53
C ALA A 169 -3.62 13.58 5.96
N LEU A 170 -3.36 14.84 5.61
CA LEU A 170 -2.05 15.30 5.14
C LEU A 170 -0.99 15.28 6.24
N LYS A 171 -1.34 15.66 7.48
CA LYS A 171 -0.42 15.64 8.61
C LYS A 171 0.02 14.23 8.99
N ALA A 172 -0.90 13.26 8.95
CA ALA A 172 -0.57 11.86 9.21
C ALA A 172 0.50 11.34 8.23
N LYS A 173 0.37 11.69 6.94
CA LYS A 173 1.39 11.38 5.92
C LYS A 173 2.77 11.96 6.28
N GLU A 174 2.80 13.19 6.77
CA GLU A 174 4.05 13.85 7.19
C GLU A 174 4.66 13.17 8.42
N GLU A 175 3.84 12.81 9.41
CA GLU A 175 4.27 12.09 10.62
C GLU A 175 4.89 10.72 10.25
N ASP A 176 4.26 9.93 9.37
CA ASP A 176 4.78 8.64 8.89
C ASP A 176 6.16 8.78 8.20
N SER A 177 6.34 9.84 7.40
CA SER A 177 7.60 10.09 6.71
C SER A 177 8.77 10.45 7.64
N LYS A 178 8.48 10.89 8.87
CA LYS A 178 9.48 11.27 9.87
C LYS A 178 9.84 10.14 10.83
N SER A 179 8.99 9.12 10.97
CA SER A 179 9.18 8.00 11.91
C SER A 179 10.05 6.85 11.36
N GLY A 180 10.49 6.89 10.10
CA GLY A 180 11.36 5.86 9.51
C GLY A 180 12.82 5.94 9.99
N PRO A 181 13.54 4.81 10.13
CA PRO A 181 14.95 4.79 10.53
C PRO A 181 15.80 5.39 9.41
N VAL A 182 16.48 6.51 9.71
CA VAL A 182 17.39 7.27 8.82
C VAL A 182 16.73 7.64 7.49
N THR A 183 16.25 8.88 7.37
CA THR A 183 15.84 9.48 6.11
C THR A 183 17.07 9.69 5.21
N LEU A 184 17.57 8.62 4.59
CA LEU A 184 18.33 8.77 3.36
C LEU A 184 17.41 9.50 2.37
N PRO A 185 17.90 10.53 1.66
CA PRO A 185 17.06 11.28 0.75
C PRO A 185 16.53 10.34 -0.34
N PHE A 186 15.20 10.26 -0.46
CA PHE A 186 14.55 9.49 -1.52
C PHE A 186 14.97 10.05 -2.89
N SER A 187 15.70 9.25 -3.66
CA SER A 187 16.17 9.64 -4.99
C SER A 187 15.04 9.48 -6.01
N GLN A 188 14.37 10.59 -6.33
CA GLN A 188 13.35 10.61 -7.39
C GLN A 188 13.92 10.17 -8.74
N ILE A 189 15.18 10.52 -9.03
CA ILE A 189 15.85 10.17 -10.28
C ILE A 189 16.02 8.65 -10.40
N ILE A 190 16.48 7.97 -9.34
CA ILE A 190 16.63 6.50 -9.35
C ILE A 190 15.25 5.84 -9.41
N ASN A 191 14.28 6.34 -8.63
CA ASN A 191 12.90 5.86 -8.64
C ASN A 191 12.29 5.91 -10.05
N PHE A 192 12.44 7.02 -10.77
CA PHE A 192 11.93 7.13 -12.14
C PHE A 192 12.74 6.31 -13.13
N ASN A 193 14.08 6.24 -12.99
CA ASN A 193 14.92 5.41 -13.85
C ASN A 193 14.50 3.93 -13.81
N ILE A 194 14.31 3.38 -12.61
CA ILE A 194 13.88 1.99 -12.40
C ILE A 194 12.40 1.82 -12.78
N GLY A 195 11.54 2.73 -12.33
CA GLY A 195 10.09 2.62 -12.57
C GLY A 195 9.75 2.66 -14.05
N ILE A 196 10.39 3.55 -14.83
CA ILE A 196 10.26 3.56 -16.29
C ILE A 196 10.90 2.29 -16.86
N SER A 197 12.12 1.91 -16.47
CA SER A 197 12.78 0.82 -17.19
C SER A 197 12.21 -0.57 -16.90
N GLU A 198 11.65 -0.79 -15.71
CA GLU A 198 11.32 -2.13 -15.22
C GLU A 198 9.88 -2.30 -14.71
N LEU A 199 9.26 -1.26 -14.15
CA LEU A 199 7.96 -1.39 -13.50
C LEU A 199 6.80 -0.91 -14.39
N GLN A 200 7.09 -0.40 -15.58
CA GLN A 200 6.06 -0.11 -16.57
C GLN A 200 5.63 -1.41 -17.27
N GLY A 201 4.31 -1.62 -17.38
CA GLY A 201 3.74 -2.56 -18.33
C GLY A 201 3.92 -2.05 -19.77
N ARG A 202 3.64 -2.91 -20.75
CA ARG A 202 3.60 -2.50 -22.18
C ARG A 202 2.79 -1.20 -22.30
N PHE A 203 3.46 -0.18 -22.81
CA PHE A 203 3.08 1.23 -22.70
C PHE A 203 1.60 1.50 -23.03
N GLY A 204 0.86 1.98 -22.04
CA GLY A 204 -0.33 2.80 -22.30
C GLY A 204 0.11 4.22 -22.63
N SER A 205 -0.62 4.89 -23.52
CA SER A 205 -0.41 6.31 -23.81
C SER A 205 -0.81 7.17 -22.61
N VAL A 206 -0.20 8.37 -22.48
CA VAL A 206 -0.63 9.39 -21.49
C VAL A 206 -2.15 9.62 -21.55
N ASN A 207 -2.72 9.57 -22.76
CA ASN A 207 -4.14 9.78 -22.98
C ASN A 207 -5.01 8.65 -22.41
N GLU A 208 -4.56 7.40 -22.50
CA GLU A 208 -5.27 6.26 -21.91
C GLU A 208 -5.25 6.33 -20.39
N SER A 209 -4.09 6.61 -19.78
CA SER A 209 -3.98 6.77 -18.32
C SER A 209 -4.84 7.93 -17.81
N LYS A 210 -4.89 9.05 -18.54
CA LYS A 210 -5.78 10.18 -18.21
C LYS A 210 -7.25 9.80 -18.29
N LYS A 211 -7.68 9.15 -19.38
CA LYS A 211 -9.07 8.68 -19.54
C LYS A 211 -9.49 7.71 -18.44
N PHE A 212 -8.59 6.86 -17.96
CA PHE A 212 -8.87 6.01 -16.81
C PHE A 212 -9.03 6.84 -15.53
N SER A 213 -8.08 7.73 -15.24
CA SER A 213 -8.07 8.56 -14.03
C SER A 213 -9.30 9.47 -13.92
N GLU A 214 -9.83 9.94 -15.05
CA GLU A 214 -11.07 10.73 -15.11
C GLU A 214 -12.32 9.93 -14.72
N LYS A 215 -12.33 8.61 -14.99
CA LYS A 215 -13.46 7.72 -14.72
C LYS A 215 -13.39 7.05 -13.36
N CYS A 216 -12.18 6.86 -12.84
CA CYS A 216 -11.98 6.19 -11.58
C CYS A 216 -12.40 7.08 -10.40
N HIS A 217 -13.02 6.47 -9.40
CA HIS A 217 -13.64 7.18 -8.28
C HIS A 217 -12.59 7.71 -7.30
N LEU A 218 -11.62 6.88 -6.92
CA LEU A 218 -10.62 7.18 -5.89
C LEU A 218 -9.20 6.76 -6.34
N CYS A 219 -8.64 7.51 -7.30
CA CYS A 219 -7.25 7.34 -7.78
C CYS A 219 -6.50 8.67 -7.91
N GLY A 220 -5.17 8.57 -7.84
CA GLY A 220 -4.25 9.71 -7.78
C GLY A 220 -3.67 10.16 -9.12
N SER A 221 -4.13 9.59 -10.24
CA SER A 221 -3.56 9.78 -11.59
C SER A 221 -2.09 9.36 -11.71
N GLN A 222 -1.63 8.44 -10.86
CA GLN A 222 -0.23 8.03 -10.79
C GLN A 222 0.20 7.23 -12.02
N SER A 223 -0.74 6.50 -12.64
CA SER A 223 -0.48 5.73 -13.86
C SER A 223 -0.03 6.62 -15.03
N SER A 224 -0.31 7.92 -15.00
CA SER A 224 0.05 8.86 -16.07
C SER A 224 1.50 9.36 -16.01
N ILE A 225 2.17 9.21 -14.87
CA ILE A 225 3.52 9.74 -14.65
C ILE A 225 4.53 9.07 -15.57
N TYR A 226 4.53 7.73 -15.65
CA TYR A 226 5.49 6.98 -16.45
C TYR A 226 5.35 7.21 -17.97
N PRO A 227 4.15 7.12 -18.57
CA PRO A 227 3.96 7.49 -19.97
C PRO A 227 4.34 8.95 -20.26
N TYR A 228 4.12 9.86 -19.31
CA TYR A 228 4.49 11.27 -19.48
C TYR A 228 6.00 11.45 -19.52
N LEU A 229 6.74 10.88 -18.57
CA LEU A 229 8.20 10.94 -18.56
C LEU A 229 8.79 10.30 -19.82
N PHE A 230 8.25 9.17 -20.28
CA PHE A 230 8.65 8.56 -21.54
C PHE A 230 8.43 9.50 -22.74
N SER A 231 7.29 10.21 -22.78
CA SER A 231 7.01 11.20 -23.84
C SER A 231 7.96 12.39 -23.86
N LEU A 232 8.62 12.69 -22.74
CA LEU A 232 9.67 13.71 -22.63
C LEU A 232 11.05 13.21 -23.06
N GLY A 233 11.17 11.96 -23.49
CA GLY A 233 12.45 11.37 -23.92
C GLY A 233 13.26 10.73 -22.80
N PHE A 234 12.67 10.43 -21.64
CA PHE A 234 13.35 9.54 -20.68
C PHE A 234 13.46 8.13 -21.27
N HIS A 235 14.70 7.71 -21.53
CA HIS A 235 14.99 6.40 -22.09
C HIS A 235 15.11 5.34 -21.00
N ALA A 236 14.37 4.25 -21.18
CA ALA A 236 14.53 3.04 -20.38
C ALA A 236 15.87 2.36 -20.69
N TYR A 237 16.52 1.81 -19.68
CA TYR A 237 17.60 0.84 -19.91
C TYR A 237 17.02 -0.50 -20.37
N ASN A 238 17.89 -1.37 -20.88
CA ASN A 238 17.49 -2.66 -21.43
C ASN A 238 16.82 -3.54 -20.37
N GLU A 239 15.72 -4.18 -20.74
CA GLU A 239 15.06 -5.16 -19.88
C GLU A 239 16.03 -6.29 -19.53
N SER A 240 16.11 -6.59 -18.24
CA SER A 240 17.05 -7.61 -17.78
C SER A 240 16.50 -9.03 -17.90
N LYS A 241 17.38 -9.94 -18.33
CA LYS A 241 17.15 -11.39 -18.44
C LYS A 241 16.86 -12.12 -17.13
N TYR A 242 17.03 -11.47 -15.98
CA TYR A 242 16.68 -12.03 -14.65
C TYR A 242 15.31 -11.56 -14.16
N ARG A 243 14.52 -10.87 -15.01
CA ARG A 243 13.16 -10.44 -14.68
C ARG A 243 12.22 -11.64 -14.72
N GLY A 244 11.35 -11.75 -13.73
CA GLY A 244 10.27 -12.73 -13.72
C GLY A 244 10.10 -13.41 -12.38
N VAL A 245 9.20 -14.39 -12.36
CA VAL A 245 8.99 -15.27 -11.21
C VAL A 245 10.21 -16.18 -11.08
N PRO A 246 10.84 -16.28 -9.90
CA PRO A 246 12.04 -17.09 -9.76
C PRO A 246 11.75 -18.58 -9.85
N VAL A 247 12.69 -19.32 -10.45
CA VAL A 247 12.74 -20.79 -10.39
C VAL A 247 13.67 -21.16 -9.25
N THR A 248 13.12 -21.61 -8.12
CA THR A 248 13.86 -21.75 -6.87
C THR A 248 13.22 -22.78 -5.94
N LYS A 249 14.04 -23.46 -5.11
CA LYS A 249 13.54 -24.28 -3.99
C LYS A 249 13.55 -23.54 -2.65
N ILE A 250 14.09 -22.31 -2.61
CA ILE A 250 14.14 -21.48 -1.42
C ILE A 250 12.69 -21.25 -0.96
N PRO A 251 12.36 -21.49 0.33
CA PRO A 251 11.05 -21.17 0.86
C PRO A 251 10.83 -19.65 0.85
N ILE A 252 9.69 -19.21 0.32
CA ILE A 252 9.31 -17.80 0.24
C ILE A 252 7.95 -17.58 0.92
N LEU A 253 7.92 -16.65 1.87
CA LEU A 253 6.69 -16.18 2.48
C LEU A 253 6.24 -14.88 1.81
N LEU A 254 5.02 -14.87 1.29
CA LEU A 254 4.37 -13.72 0.71
C LEU A 254 3.34 -13.18 1.69
N LEU A 255 3.44 -11.89 2.03
CA LEU A 255 2.53 -11.19 2.92
C LEU A 255 1.89 -10.05 2.14
N ASN A 256 0.56 -10.00 2.12
CA ASN A 256 -0.15 -8.90 1.46
C ASN A 256 -1.42 -8.51 2.21
N GLY A 257 -1.60 -7.21 2.42
CA GLY A 257 -2.88 -6.66 2.85
C GLY A 257 -3.92 -6.77 1.72
N ASP A 258 -5.16 -7.09 2.07
CA ASP A 258 -6.25 -7.09 1.08
C ASP A 258 -6.79 -5.68 0.78
N LEU A 259 -6.37 -4.67 1.53
CA LEU A 259 -6.66 -3.27 1.28
C LEU A 259 -5.38 -2.49 1.00
N ASP A 260 -4.38 -3.13 0.39
CA ASP A 260 -3.14 -2.49 -0.06
C ASP A 260 -3.33 -1.78 -1.42
N PRO A 261 -3.43 -0.44 -1.46
CA PRO A 261 -3.66 0.29 -2.70
C PRO A 261 -2.38 0.45 -3.54
N GLN A 262 -1.22 0.03 -3.05
CA GLN A 262 0.09 0.22 -3.69
C GLN A 262 0.56 -1.06 -4.39
N THR A 263 0.42 -2.20 -3.70
CA THR A 263 0.73 -3.54 -4.23
C THR A 263 -0.45 -4.46 -3.96
N GLY A 264 -1.40 -4.48 -4.89
CA GLY A 264 -2.67 -5.18 -4.73
C GLY A 264 -2.52 -6.67 -4.44
N SER A 265 -3.45 -7.20 -3.65
CA SER A 265 -3.52 -8.63 -3.30
C SER A 265 -3.50 -9.56 -4.52
N GLU A 266 -4.09 -9.12 -5.62
CA GLU A 266 -4.18 -9.86 -6.88
C GLU A 266 -2.80 -10.04 -7.52
N TRP A 267 -1.89 -9.09 -7.33
CA TRP A 267 -0.52 -9.23 -7.82
C TRP A 267 0.21 -10.32 -7.02
N ALA A 268 0.03 -10.34 -5.69
CA ALA A 268 0.58 -11.36 -4.81
C ALA A 268 0.04 -12.76 -5.14
N GLU A 269 -1.27 -12.88 -5.34
CA GLU A 269 -1.94 -14.13 -5.71
C GLU A 269 -1.40 -14.67 -7.03
N ASN A 270 -1.42 -13.87 -8.10
CA ASN A 270 -0.93 -14.30 -9.41
C ASN A 270 0.56 -14.65 -9.40
N PHE A 271 1.39 -13.88 -8.68
CA PHE A 271 2.80 -14.20 -8.51
C PHE A 271 3.00 -15.52 -7.76
N TYR A 272 2.21 -15.76 -6.70
CA TYR A 272 2.29 -16.98 -5.92
C TYR A 272 1.86 -18.22 -6.70
N TYR A 273 0.82 -18.11 -7.55
CA TYR A 273 0.39 -19.19 -8.43
C TYR A 273 1.55 -19.68 -9.33
N ASP A 274 2.26 -18.76 -9.98
CA ASP A 274 3.42 -19.10 -10.81
C ASP A 274 4.61 -19.62 -9.95
N LEU A 275 4.86 -19.01 -8.79
CA LEU A 275 6.01 -19.35 -7.93
C LEU A 275 5.94 -20.79 -7.41
N LYS A 276 4.74 -21.22 -7.01
CA LYS A 276 4.52 -22.52 -6.36
C LYS A 276 4.87 -23.72 -7.22
N GLU A 277 4.92 -23.56 -8.54
CA GLU A 277 5.36 -24.61 -9.45
C GLU A 277 6.80 -25.05 -9.20
N THR A 278 7.64 -24.14 -8.68
CA THR A 278 9.07 -24.40 -8.46
C THR A 278 9.48 -24.34 -7.00
N SER A 279 8.79 -23.55 -6.18
CA SER A 279 9.02 -23.44 -4.73
C SER A 279 7.83 -23.99 -3.92
N PRO A 280 7.77 -25.31 -3.65
CA PRO A 280 6.62 -25.95 -3.01
C PRO A 280 6.42 -25.56 -1.54
N ASN A 281 7.47 -25.09 -0.87
CA ASN A 281 7.42 -24.65 0.53
C ASN A 281 7.03 -23.17 0.68
N SER A 282 6.79 -22.46 -0.43
CA SER A 282 6.34 -21.08 -0.38
C SER A 282 4.90 -20.98 0.10
N GLN A 283 4.62 -19.92 0.87
CA GLN A 283 3.32 -19.66 1.50
C GLN A 283 2.87 -18.23 1.19
N LEU A 284 1.58 -18.04 0.88
CA LEU A 284 0.95 -16.73 0.74
C LEU A 284 -0.05 -16.54 1.86
N ILE A 285 0.14 -15.50 2.67
CA ILE A 285 -0.79 -15.08 3.72
C ILE A 285 -1.38 -13.72 3.34
N LYS A 286 -2.70 -13.67 3.25
CA LYS A 286 -3.46 -12.44 3.01
C LYS A 286 -4.02 -11.92 4.33
N PHE A 287 -3.92 -10.61 4.55
CA PHE A 287 -4.33 -9.97 5.78
C PHE A 287 -5.59 -9.12 5.54
N PRO A 288 -6.75 -9.55 6.06
CA PRO A 288 -7.98 -8.78 5.96
C PRO A 288 -7.86 -7.41 6.59
N ASN A 289 -8.43 -6.40 5.92
CA ASN A 289 -8.40 -5.00 6.32
C ASN A 289 -7.00 -4.38 6.39
N VAL A 290 -5.91 -5.05 6.03
CA VAL A 290 -4.57 -4.46 6.19
C VAL A 290 -4.17 -3.71 4.92
N VAL A 291 -3.50 -2.56 5.11
CA VAL A 291 -2.95 -1.73 4.02
C VAL A 291 -1.56 -2.20 3.62
N HIS A 292 -0.85 -1.41 2.80
CA HIS A 292 0.54 -1.66 2.45
C HIS A 292 1.44 -1.81 3.68
N HIS A 293 2.52 -2.60 3.59
CA HIS A 293 3.44 -2.91 4.70
C HIS A 293 2.75 -3.70 5.82
N VAL A 294 2.55 -5.00 5.61
CA VAL A 294 1.85 -5.87 6.56
C VAL A 294 2.56 -5.93 7.89
N LEU A 295 3.90 -6.01 7.91
CA LEU A 295 4.66 -6.08 9.16
C LEU A 295 4.41 -4.86 10.07
N GLY A 296 4.18 -3.67 9.50
CA GLY A 296 3.88 -2.47 10.29
C GLY A 296 2.39 -2.19 10.50
N ASN A 297 1.50 -2.69 9.64
CA ASN A 297 0.08 -2.27 9.61
C ASN A 297 -0.93 -3.35 10.01
N SER A 298 -0.49 -4.58 10.31
CA SER A 298 -1.35 -5.68 10.77
C SER A 298 -1.61 -5.65 12.28
N LEU A 299 -2.06 -4.49 12.76
CA LEU A 299 -2.38 -4.24 14.16
C LEU A 299 -3.54 -5.12 14.62
N MET A 300 -3.46 -5.61 15.86
CA MET A 300 -4.50 -6.42 16.49
C MET A 300 -5.24 -5.63 17.56
N GLU A 301 -6.49 -6.01 17.85
CA GLU A 301 -7.36 -5.29 18.80
C GLU A 301 -6.80 -5.23 20.23
N ASP A 302 -6.09 -6.28 20.65
CA ASP A 302 -5.60 -6.47 22.01
C ASP A 302 -4.17 -5.94 22.25
N VAL A 303 -3.51 -5.40 21.22
CA VAL A 303 -2.08 -5.06 21.29
C VAL A 303 -1.85 -3.63 21.77
N VAL A 304 -1.01 -3.49 22.80
CA VAL A 304 -0.66 -2.23 23.48
C VAL A 304 0.57 -1.55 22.85
N GLU A 305 1.44 -2.31 22.17
CA GLU A 305 2.71 -1.84 21.59
C GLU A 305 2.73 -2.02 20.07
N SER A 306 3.19 -1.01 19.33
CA SER A 306 3.11 -0.98 17.85
C SER A 306 3.88 -2.08 17.13
N ASP A 307 4.81 -2.75 17.81
CA ASP A 307 5.81 -3.61 17.19
C ASP A 307 5.41 -5.10 17.23
N ASP A 308 4.36 -5.45 17.97
CA ASP A 308 3.81 -6.82 18.05
C ASP A 308 2.60 -7.00 17.11
N THR A 309 2.84 -6.84 15.81
CA THR A 309 1.80 -7.02 14.79
C THR A 309 1.65 -8.49 14.41
N CYS A 310 0.47 -8.89 13.90
CA CYS A 310 0.26 -10.27 13.42
C CYS A 310 1.23 -10.64 12.28
N GLY A 311 1.52 -9.70 11.39
CA GLY A 311 2.51 -9.84 10.32
C GLY A 311 3.92 -10.08 10.84
N TYR A 312 4.31 -9.37 11.90
CA TYR A 312 5.60 -9.59 12.55
C TYR A 312 5.68 -10.98 13.21
N GLN A 313 4.63 -11.40 13.94
CA GLN A 313 4.55 -12.74 14.53
C GLN A 313 4.69 -13.85 13.48
N ILE A 314 4.02 -13.72 12.34
CA ILE A 314 4.10 -14.69 11.23
C ILE A 314 5.49 -14.66 10.57
N ALA A 315 6.09 -13.48 10.41
CA ALA A 315 7.45 -13.35 9.85
C ALA A 315 8.51 -14.04 10.73
N VAL A 316 8.42 -13.88 12.06
CA VAL A 316 9.31 -14.55 13.01
C VAL A 316 9.15 -16.07 12.92
N GLN A 317 7.92 -16.59 12.98
CA GLN A 317 7.64 -18.03 12.82
C GLN A 317 8.28 -18.59 11.53
N PHE A 318 8.16 -17.87 10.42
CA PHE A 318 8.71 -18.30 9.15
C PHE A 318 10.24 -18.33 9.13
N PHE A 319 10.91 -17.31 9.68
CA PHE A 319 12.36 -17.32 9.76
C PHE A 319 12.92 -18.33 10.77
N GLU A 320 12.14 -18.73 11.78
CA GLU A 320 12.48 -19.84 12.65
C GLU A 320 12.39 -21.17 11.91
N ASN A 321 11.28 -21.43 11.21
CA ASN A 321 11.06 -22.67 10.47
C ASN A 321 10.29 -22.45 9.14
N PRO A 322 11.01 -22.20 8.04
CA PRO A 322 10.38 -21.79 6.78
C PRO A 322 9.72 -22.95 6.01
N PHE A 323 9.90 -24.19 6.49
CA PHE A 323 9.36 -25.40 5.87
C PHE A 323 8.07 -25.90 6.52
N THR A 324 7.63 -25.27 7.61
CA THR A 324 6.40 -25.65 8.31
C THR A 324 5.24 -24.73 7.95
N LYS A 325 4.02 -25.29 8.03
CA LYS A 325 2.80 -24.48 7.97
C LYS A 325 2.80 -23.48 9.13
N LEU A 326 2.59 -22.21 8.81
CA LEU A 326 2.57 -21.12 9.77
C LEU A 326 1.24 -21.08 10.55
N ASP A 327 1.29 -20.67 11.82
CA ASP A 327 0.08 -20.33 12.59
C ASP A 327 -0.36 -18.91 12.22
N THR A 328 -1.55 -18.82 11.63
CA THR A 328 -2.17 -17.56 11.18
C THR A 328 -3.35 -17.14 12.04
N SER A 329 -3.56 -17.74 13.22
CA SER A 329 -4.68 -17.45 14.11
C SER A 329 -4.72 -15.97 14.56
N CYS A 330 -3.57 -15.28 14.60
CA CYS A 330 -3.51 -13.84 14.87
C CYS A 330 -4.32 -13.00 13.86
N THR A 331 -4.58 -13.51 12.66
CA THR A 331 -5.35 -12.78 11.64
C THR A 331 -6.82 -12.58 12.02
N GLU A 332 -7.36 -13.43 12.91
CA GLU A 332 -8.72 -13.31 13.44
C GLU A 332 -8.87 -12.15 14.43
N LYS A 333 -7.74 -11.63 14.95
CA LYS A 333 -7.67 -10.54 15.93
C LYS A 333 -7.28 -9.21 15.30
N LEU A 334 -7.18 -9.15 13.97
CA LEU A 334 -6.82 -7.93 13.27
C LEU A 334 -7.84 -6.84 13.55
N LEU A 335 -7.33 -5.63 13.74
CA LEU A 335 -8.12 -4.46 14.01
C LEU A 335 -9.14 -4.23 12.87
N GLY A 336 -10.42 -4.09 13.25
CA GLY A 336 -11.52 -3.89 12.31
C GLY A 336 -11.52 -2.53 11.59
N LEU A 337 -12.64 -2.24 10.91
CA LEU A 337 -12.90 -0.95 10.26
C LEU A 337 -14.06 -0.23 10.95
N PRO A 338 -13.83 0.43 12.10
CA PRO A 338 -14.90 1.20 12.74
C PRO A 338 -15.18 2.44 11.89
N PHE A 339 -16.21 2.38 11.04
CA PHE A 339 -16.52 3.47 10.12
C PHE A 339 -17.00 4.75 10.81
N SER A 340 -17.34 4.70 12.10
CA SER A 340 -17.52 5.88 12.95
C SER A 340 -16.20 6.59 13.29
N GLY A 341 -15.06 5.93 13.07
CA GLY A 341 -13.71 6.39 13.35
C GLY A 341 -13.22 6.02 14.75
N TYR A 342 -11.93 5.71 14.86
CA TYR A 342 -11.26 5.54 16.15
C TYR A 342 -11.40 6.79 17.01
N LYS A 343 -11.54 6.60 18.33
CA LYS A 343 -11.74 7.69 19.29
C LYS A 343 -10.65 8.77 19.17
N TYR A 344 -9.38 8.37 19.14
CA TYR A 344 -8.25 9.29 18.97
C TYR A 344 -8.36 10.14 17.70
N THR A 345 -8.76 9.54 16.58
CA THR A 345 -8.94 10.26 15.31
C THR A 345 -10.11 11.25 15.38
N ARG A 346 -11.22 10.84 16.00
CA ARG A 346 -12.38 11.71 16.22
C ARG A 346 -11.99 12.93 17.05
N GLU A 347 -11.35 12.73 18.20
CA GLU A 347 -10.97 13.81 19.11
C GLU A 347 -10.08 14.89 18.47
N ARG A 348 -9.26 14.53 17.45
CA ARG A 348 -8.41 15.49 16.71
C ARG A 348 -9.15 16.31 15.64
N ILE A 349 -10.33 15.87 15.21
CA ILE A 349 -11.08 16.49 14.10
C ILE A 349 -12.43 17.03 14.61
N THR A 350 -13.26 16.15 15.14
CA THR A 350 -14.65 16.38 15.57
C THR A 350 -15.15 15.17 16.37
N SER A 351 -16.01 15.41 17.37
CA SER A 351 -16.64 14.32 18.15
C SER A 351 -17.45 13.35 17.28
N ASP A 352 -17.95 13.82 16.13
CA ASP A 352 -18.66 13.05 15.10
C ASP A 352 -18.10 13.40 13.71
N LEU A 353 -17.49 12.41 13.04
CA LEU A 353 -16.88 12.58 11.71
C LEU A 353 -17.87 12.87 10.60
N TYR A 354 -19.15 12.55 10.74
CA TYR A 354 -20.16 12.70 9.69
C TYR A 354 -21.00 13.96 9.89
N GLU A 355 -21.38 14.25 11.13
CA GLU A 355 -22.36 15.31 11.41
C GLU A 355 -21.81 16.45 12.28
N GLY A 356 -20.68 16.27 12.97
CA GLY A 356 -20.13 17.31 13.83
C GLY A 356 -19.55 18.50 13.05
N ARG A 357 -19.59 19.69 13.64
CA ARG A 357 -19.17 20.96 13.01
C ARG A 357 -17.64 21.12 12.84
N GLY A 358 -16.84 20.32 13.54
CA GLY A 358 -15.39 20.53 13.67
C GLY A 358 -15.06 21.38 14.91
N GLY A 359 -14.04 20.96 15.67
CA GLY A 359 -13.57 21.65 16.88
C GLY A 359 -12.24 22.39 16.68
N LYS A 360 -11.89 23.31 17.59
CA LYS A 360 -10.51 23.83 17.68
C LYS A 360 -9.57 22.67 18.01
N GLU A 361 -8.47 22.53 17.28
CA GLU A 361 -7.42 21.53 17.53
C GLU A 361 -7.08 21.47 19.03
N THR A 362 -7.46 20.38 19.70
CA THR A 362 -6.93 20.09 21.03
C THR A 362 -5.52 19.57 20.86
N LYS A 363 -4.53 20.28 21.41
CA LYS A 363 -3.14 19.79 21.50
C LYS A 363 -3.13 18.48 22.28
N SER A 364 -2.99 17.36 21.60
CA SER A 364 -2.78 16.05 22.21
C SER A 364 -1.61 15.35 21.51
N SER A 365 -0.73 14.77 22.33
CA SER A 365 0.60 14.26 21.99
C SER A 365 0.58 13.06 21.06
N SER A 366 1.56 13.02 20.16
CA SER A 366 1.86 11.93 19.22
C SER A 366 2.23 10.62 19.93
N SER A 367 1.39 9.59 19.79
CA SER A 367 1.84 8.21 19.75
C SER A 367 0.75 7.33 19.14
N LEU A 368 1.09 6.55 18.11
CA LEU A 368 0.29 5.44 17.56
C LEU A 368 -0.08 4.38 18.61
N ALA A 369 0.52 4.42 19.80
CA ALA A 369 0.31 3.50 20.92
C ALA A 369 -1.05 3.63 21.67
N ARG A 370 -2.03 4.36 21.15
CA ARG A 370 -3.35 4.52 21.81
C ARG A 370 -4.50 4.47 20.81
N ILE A 371 -4.64 3.36 20.10
CA ILE A 371 -5.78 3.16 19.19
C ILE A 371 -7.08 2.83 19.95
N ASN A 372 -7.01 2.38 21.21
CA ASN A 372 -8.18 1.91 21.98
C ASN A 372 -8.41 2.59 23.36
N LYS A 373 -8.03 3.86 23.56
CA LYS A 373 -8.44 4.60 24.78
C LYS A 373 -9.31 5.79 24.50
#